data_AF-A0AA36IHY6-F1
#
_entry.id   AF-A0AA36IHY6-F1
#
_cell.length_a   1.000
_cell.length_b   1.000
_cell.length_c   1.000
_cell.angle_alpha   90.00
_cell.angle_beta   90.00
_cell.angle_gamma   90.00
#
_symmetry.space_group_name_H-M   'P 1'
#
loop_
_entity.id
_entity.type
_entity.pdbx_description
1 polymer ?
#
loop_
_entity_poly.entity_id
_entity_poly.type
_entity_poly.pdbx_seq_one_letter_code
_entity_poly.pdbx_strand_id
1 'polypeptide(L)'
;VLLDGTEAVAALLVQQAAASTVSSESGPLAFPAARLDLASRQVMLAHRIFKERLLMIYANATNNTNATDGAWPSASIAAFETAQEHLKTGGAGLPPVILSREDILDQWDNVMAAWQVFKAAVDPGSSDVSLMSQSLATLSRQLEIALPLYAMPDEVLPPDYLWPILVYSAIAVFALATACSAICLLCCYRRKQLLETGAKL
;
A
#
# COMPACT_ATOMS: atom_id res chain seq x y z
N VAL A 1 29.31 -41.42 -19.35
CA VAL A 1 28.78 -40.27 -20.11
C VAL A 1 27.66 -39.67 -19.26
N LEU A 2 28.03 -38.75 -18.38
CA LEU A 2 27.21 -38.13 -17.33
C LEU A 2 27.62 -36.66 -17.35
N LEU A 3 26.95 -35.86 -18.17
CA LEU A 3 27.11 -34.41 -18.21
C LEU A 3 25.73 -33.79 -18.45
N ASP A 4 25.49 -32.69 -17.73
CA ASP A 4 24.59 -31.58 -18.05
C ASP A 4 23.11 -31.63 -17.62
N GLY A 5 22.84 -32.07 -16.40
CA GLY A 5 21.58 -31.76 -15.71
C GLY A 5 21.59 -30.42 -14.96
N THR A 6 22.75 -29.93 -14.56
CA THR A 6 22.90 -28.74 -13.70
C THR A 6 22.91 -27.42 -14.47
N GLU A 7 23.42 -27.41 -15.71
CA GLU A 7 23.46 -26.20 -16.54
C GLU A 7 22.07 -25.79 -17.03
N ALA A 8 21.18 -26.75 -17.29
CA ALA A 8 19.80 -26.47 -17.69
C ALA A 8 18.99 -25.77 -16.57
N VAL A 9 19.25 -26.12 -15.31
CA VAL A 9 18.57 -25.48 -14.16
C VAL A 9 19.12 -24.07 -13.91
N ALA A 10 20.43 -23.88 -14.10
CA ALA A 10 21.05 -22.55 -13.99
C ALA A 10 20.53 -21.59 -15.08
N ALA A 11 20.37 -22.07 -16.32
CA ALA A 11 19.81 -21.28 -17.41
C ALA A 11 18.34 -20.88 -17.14
N LEU A 12 17.53 -21.78 -16.58
CA LEU A 12 16.13 -21.49 -16.24
C LEU A 12 16.01 -20.42 -15.14
N LEU A 13 16.88 -20.48 -14.12
CA LEU A 13 16.90 -19.50 -13.03
C LEU A 13 17.39 -18.12 -13.50
N VAL A 14 18.37 -18.07 -14.42
CA VAL A 14 18.84 -16.80 -15.01
C VAL A 14 17.76 -16.19 -15.91
N GLN A 15 16.99 -17.00 -16.63
CA GLN A 15 15.90 -16.50 -17.48
C GLN A 15 14.70 -15.99 -16.67
N GLN A 16 14.44 -16.58 -15.50
CA GLN A 16 13.43 -16.11 -14.55
C GLN A 16 13.87 -14.80 -13.85
N ALA A 17 15.17 -14.64 -13.57
CA ALA A 17 15.75 -13.38 -13.09
C ALA A 17 15.76 -12.27 -14.16
N ALA A 18 15.99 -12.62 -15.44
CA ALA A 18 15.94 -11.68 -16.56
C ALA A 18 14.50 -11.22 -16.86
N ALA A 19 13.50 -12.08 -16.71
CA ALA A 19 12.08 -11.68 -16.81
C ALA A 19 11.66 -10.72 -15.68
N SER A 20 12.37 -10.73 -14.54
CA SER A 20 12.10 -9.85 -13.39
C SER A 20 12.70 -8.45 -13.54
N THR A 21 13.66 -8.25 -14.47
CA THR A 21 14.38 -6.97 -14.64
C THR A 21 13.82 -6.07 -15.74
N VAL A 22 12.81 -6.52 -16.50
CA VAL A 22 12.22 -5.74 -17.61
C VAL A 22 11.07 -4.81 -17.18
N SER A 23 10.56 -4.89 -15.94
CA SER A 23 9.41 -4.08 -15.50
C SER A 23 9.76 -2.71 -14.87
N SER A 24 10.90 -2.11 -15.19
CA SER A 24 11.23 -0.74 -14.76
C SER A 24 10.92 0.30 -15.84
N GLU A 25 9.84 0.12 -16.61
CA GLU A 25 9.19 1.26 -17.28
C GLU A 25 8.42 2.06 -16.23
N SER A 26 9.14 2.92 -15.51
CA SER A 26 8.64 3.88 -14.54
C SER A 26 7.92 5.05 -15.21
N GLY A 27 6.97 4.75 -16.11
CA GLY A 27 6.01 5.73 -16.59
C GLY A 27 4.95 5.98 -15.51
N PRO A 28 4.38 7.19 -15.40
CA PRO A 28 3.34 7.55 -14.42
C PRO A 28 2.00 6.80 -14.61
N LEU A 29 1.94 5.79 -15.48
CA LEU A 29 0.77 4.99 -15.82
C LEU A 29 1.08 3.48 -15.83
N ALA A 30 2.20 3.04 -15.25
CA ALA A 30 2.54 1.63 -15.18
C ALA A 30 1.47 0.88 -14.37
N PHE A 31 0.76 -0.04 -15.03
CA PHE A 31 -0.27 -0.85 -14.40
C PHE A 31 0.34 -1.62 -13.21
N PRO A 32 -0.26 -1.56 -11.99
CA PRO A 32 0.31 -2.15 -10.78
C PRO A 32 0.15 -3.70 -10.75
N ALA A 33 0.56 -4.37 -11.82
CA ALA A 33 0.42 -5.82 -12.01
C ALA A 33 1.02 -6.62 -10.85
N ALA A 34 2.17 -6.20 -10.34
CA ALA A 34 2.85 -6.88 -9.25
C ALA A 34 2.06 -6.82 -7.93
N ARG A 35 1.39 -5.70 -7.64
CA ARG A 35 0.55 -5.54 -6.45
C ARG A 35 -0.69 -6.43 -6.55
N LEU A 36 -1.32 -6.45 -7.73
CA LEU A 36 -2.47 -7.31 -8.01
C LEU A 36 -2.11 -8.80 -7.93
N ASP A 37 -0.98 -9.22 -8.49
CA ASP A 37 -0.50 -10.61 -8.39
C ASP A 37 -0.28 -11.00 -6.93
N LEU A 38 0.41 -10.16 -6.14
CA LEU A 38 0.61 -10.42 -4.72
C LEU A 38 -0.72 -10.53 -3.95
N ALA A 39 -1.68 -9.62 -4.19
CA ALA A 39 -3.01 -9.68 -3.58
C ALA A 39 -3.78 -10.96 -3.97
N SER A 40 -3.71 -11.38 -5.24
CA SER A 40 -4.35 -12.64 -5.68
C SER A 40 -3.74 -13.87 -5.01
N ARG A 41 -2.41 -13.87 -4.77
CA ARG A 41 -1.73 -14.94 -4.04
C ARG A 41 -2.20 -15.05 -2.59
N GLN A 42 -2.65 -13.97 -1.96
CA GLN A 42 -3.19 -14.03 -0.60
C GLN A 42 -4.49 -14.82 -0.51
N VAL A 43 -5.36 -14.71 -1.52
CA VAL A 43 -6.58 -15.55 -1.62
C VAL A 43 -6.17 -17.03 -1.66
N MET A 44 -5.21 -17.37 -2.53
CA MET A 44 -4.68 -18.74 -2.62
C MET A 44 -4.05 -19.21 -1.30
N LEU A 45 -3.29 -18.35 -0.61
CA LEU A 45 -2.70 -18.66 0.70
C LEU A 45 -3.77 -18.89 1.78
N ALA A 46 -4.84 -18.09 1.83
CA ALA A 46 -5.94 -18.28 2.77
C ALA A 46 -6.61 -19.65 2.59
N HIS A 47 -6.93 -20.03 1.35
CA HIS A 47 -7.46 -21.36 1.02
C HIS A 47 -6.48 -22.49 1.34
N ARG A 48 -5.18 -22.27 1.11
CA ARG A 48 -4.14 -23.23 1.47
C ARG A 48 -4.08 -23.47 2.97
N ILE A 49 -4.10 -22.43 3.79
CA ILE A 49 -4.11 -22.53 5.27
C ILE A 49 -5.32 -23.31 5.75
N PHE A 50 -6.50 -23.00 5.20
CA PHE A 50 -7.74 -23.73 5.52
C PHE A 50 -7.61 -25.23 5.20
N LYS A 51 -7.09 -25.58 4.03
CA LYS A 51 -6.89 -26.98 3.62
C LYS A 51 -5.87 -27.69 4.51
N GLU A 52 -4.74 -27.04 4.81
CA GLU A 52 -3.71 -27.57 5.72
C GLU A 52 -4.34 -27.88 7.09
N ARG A 53 -5.16 -26.97 7.62
CA ARG A 53 -5.85 -27.16 8.91
C ARG A 53 -6.89 -28.30 8.86
N LEU A 54 -7.67 -28.41 7.80
CA LEU A 54 -8.63 -29.51 7.64
C LEU A 54 -7.94 -30.88 7.61
N LEU A 55 -6.81 -30.98 6.90
CA LEU A 55 -6.03 -32.22 6.84
C LEU A 55 -5.50 -32.60 8.23
N MET A 56 -5.08 -31.62 9.04
CA MET A 56 -4.65 -31.88 10.43
C MET A 56 -5.80 -32.42 11.30
N ILE A 57 -6.99 -31.83 11.22
CA ILE A 57 -8.15 -32.28 11.98
C ILE A 57 -8.53 -33.71 11.59
N TYR A 58 -8.52 -34.01 10.29
CA TYR A 58 -8.82 -35.35 9.79
C TYR A 58 -7.76 -36.38 10.20
N ALA A 59 -6.47 -36.03 10.08
CA ALA A 59 -5.37 -36.90 10.48
C ALA A 59 -5.46 -37.25 11.97
N ASN A 60 -5.75 -36.27 12.83
CA ASN A 60 -5.96 -36.48 14.26
C ASN A 60 -7.16 -37.41 14.52
N ALA A 61 -8.27 -37.24 13.80
CA ALA A 61 -9.44 -38.12 13.93
C ALA A 61 -9.15 -39.58 13.56
N THR A 62 -8.21 -39.83 12.64
CA THR A 62 -7.84 -41.20 12.21
C THR A 62 -6.80 -41.89 13.10
N ASN A 63 -6.33 -41.25 14.19
CA ASN A 63 -5.24 -41.75 15.05
C ASN A 63 -3.97 -42.16 14.27
N ASN A 64 -3.76 -41.60 13.08
CA ASN A 64 -2.61 -41.92 12.26
C ASN A 64 -1.38 -41.17 12.81
N THR A 65 -0.68 -41.80 13.75
CA THR A 65 0.51 -41.25 14.43
C THR A 65 1.69 -41.00 13.49
N ASN A 66 1.66 -41.51 12.25
CA ASN A 66 2.65 -41.20 11.23
C ASN A 66 2.44 -39.81 10.59
N ALA A 67 1.31 -39.14 10.87
CA ALA A 67 1.08 -37.73 10.52
C ALA A 67 1.62 -36.78 11.61
N THR A 68 2.68 -37.18 12.31
CA THR A 68 3.31 -36.44 13.41
C THR A 68 4.02 -35.15 12.96
N ASP A 69 4.21 -34.96 11.66
CA ASP A 69 4.59 -33.67 11.08
C ASP A 69 3.36 -32.83 10.70
N GLY A 70 2.29 -32.93 11.51
CA GLY A 70 1.17 -31.99 11.56
C GLY A 70 1.64 -30.63 12.09
N ALA A 71 2.64 -30.06 11.44
CA ALA A 71 3.12 -28.72 11.71
C ALA A 71 1.94 -27.78 11.48
N TRP A 72 1.60 -27.03 12.52
CA TRP A 72 0.85 -25.79 12.43
C TRP A 72 1.20 -25.08 11.10
N PRO A 73 0.24 -24.53 10.33
CA PRO A 73 0.51 -23.86 9.05
C PRO A 73 1.26 -22.52 9.22
N SER A 74 2.28 -22.48 10.10
CA SER A 74 3.13 -21.34 10.43
C SER A 74 3.80 -20.75 9.20
N ALA A 75 4.28 -21.58 8.28
CA ALA A 75 4.90 -21.12 7.04
C ALA A 75 3.90 -20.39 6.15
N SER A 76 2.71 -20.95 5.96
CA SER A 76 1.63 -20.35 5.16
C SER A 76 1.07 -19.08 5.81
N ILE A 77 0.91 -19.08 7.14
CA ILE A 77 0.51 -17.91 7.95
C ILE A 77 1.54 -16.80 7.82
N ALA A 78 2.83 -17.10 8.02
CA ALA A 78 3.90 -16.12 7.90
C ALA A 78 4.00 -15.57 6.47
N ALA A 79 3.82 -16.42 5.44
CA ALA A 79 3.78 -15.98 4.06
C ALA A 79 2.61 -15.04 3.77
N PHE A 80 1.43 -15.32 4.33
CA PHE A 80 0.26 -14.45 4.21
C PHE A 80 0.51 -13.08 4.85
N GLU A 81 1.02 -13.06 6.09
CA GLU A 81 1.30 -11.83 6.84
C GLU A 81 2.41 -11.01 6.18
N THR A 82 3.46 -11.66 5.68
CA THR A 82 4.53 -10.99 4.93
C THR A 82 4.00 -10.37 3.65
N ALA A 83 3.14 -11.07 2.90
CA ALA A 83 2.51 -10.52 1.70
C ALA A 83 1.63 -9.31 2.04
N GLN A 84 0.88 -9.38 3.14
CA GLN A 84 -0.01 -8.30 3.58
C GLN A 84 0.77 -7.06 4.04
N GLU A 85 1.92 -7.26 4.67
CA GLU A 85 2.83 -6.18 5.05
C GLU A 85 3.45 -5.53 3.80
N HIS A 86 3.97 -6.33 2.85
CA HIS A 86 4.51 -5.82 1.59
C HIS A 86 3.49 -5.01 0.78
N LEU A 87 2.21 -5.38 0.83
CA LEU A 87 1.14 -4.62 0.19
C LEU A 87 0.95 -3.23 0.80
N LYS A 88 1.32 -3.01 2.07
CA LYS A 88 1.17 -1.72 2.76
C LYS A 88 2.45 -0.91 2.75
N THR A 89 3.54 -1.46 3.28
CA THR A 89 4.80 -0.75 3.49
C THR A 89 5.74 -0.83 2.29
N GLY A 90 5.35 -1.54 1.23
CA GLY A 90 6.23 -1.85 0.12
C GLY A 90 7.18 -2.99 0.45
N GLY A 91 7.86 -3.52 -0.57
CA GLY A 91 8.72 -4.71 -0.43
C GLY A 91 8.54 -5.69 -1.58
N ALA A 92 9.47 -6.63 -1.74
CA ALA A 92 9.49 -7.58 -2.86
C ALA A 92 9.36 -6.91 -4.26
N GLY A 93 9.88 -5.69 -4.42
CA GLY A 93 9.79 -4.91 -5.65
C GLY A 93 8.50 -4.07 -5.79
N LEU A 94 7.63 -4.05 -4.79
CA LEU A 94 6.43 -3.22 -4.77
C LEU A 94 6.70 -1.84 -4.16
N PRO A 95 6.16 -0.77 -4.76
CA PRO A 95 6.14 0.54 -4.13
C PRO A 95 5.13 0.56 -2.95
N PRO A 96 5.45 1.26 -1.84
CA PRO A 96 4.53 1.42 -0.71
C PRO A 96 3.23 2.09 -1.15
N VAL A 97 2.15 1.82 -0.43
CA VAL A 97 0.86 2.51 -0.66
C VAL A 97 0.99 3.95 -0.20
N ILE A 98 0.63 4.89 -1.08
CA ILE A 98 0.63 6.32 -0.77
C ILE A 98 -0.43 6.61 0.30
N LEU A 99 -0.09 7.48 1.25
CA LEU A 99 -0.99 7.82 2.37
C LEU A 99 -2.29 8.49 1.94
N SER A 100 -2.34 9.07 0.73
CA SER A 100 -3.54 9.69 0.17
C SER A 100 -4.59 8.68 -0.33
N ARG A 101 -4.24 7.38 -0.46
CA ARG A 101 -5.17 6.31 -0.85
C ARG A 101 -5.83 5.72 0.40
N GLU A 102 -6.66 6.53 1.05
CA GLU A 102 -7.43 6.12 2.23
C GLU A 102 -8.31 4.89 1.95
N ASP A 103 -8.84 4.77 0.72
CA ASP A 103 -9.62 3.62 0.25
C ASP A 103 -8.86 2.29 0.38
N ILE A 104 -7.58 2.27 0.00
CA ILE A 104 -6.73 1.08 0.12
C ILE A 104 -6.39 0.81 1.59
N LEU A 105 -6.11 1.84 2.38
CA LEU A 105 -5.74 1.70 3.78
C LEU A 105 -6.91 1.16 4.62
N ASP A 106 -8.11 1.69 4.42
CA ASP A 106 -9.35 1.23 5.06
C ASP A 106 -9.64 -0.23 4.68
N GLN A 107 -9.51 -0.57 3.39
CA GLN A 107 -9.71 -1.95 2.95
C GLN A 107 -8.63 -2.90 3.49
N TRP A 108 -7.39 -2.44 3.63
CA TRP A 108 -6.32 -3.21 4.26
C TRP A 108 -6.65 -3.50 5.73
N ASP A 109 -7.18 -2.53 6.48
CA ASP A 109 -7.62 -2.72 7.86
C ASP A 109 -8.79 -3.72 7.96
N ASN A 110 -9.75 -3.65 7.02
CA ASN A 110 -10.86 -4.62 6.93
C ASN A 110 -10.36 -6.05 6.66
N VAL A 111 -9.39 -6.21 5.75
CA VAL A 111 -8.75 -7.51 5.47
C VAL A 111 -8.01 -8.01 6.71
N MET A 112 -7.28 -7.14 7.42
CA MET A 112 -6.57 -7.52 8.64
C MET A 112 -7.52 -7.92 9.77
N ALA A 113 -8.64 -7.21 9.95
CA ALA A 113 -9.65 -7.59 10.92
C ALA A 113 -10.25 -8.97 10.60
N ALA A 114 -10.62 -9.22 9.34
CA ALA A 114 -11.11 -10.53 8.90
C ALA A 114 -10.06 -11.64 9.04
N TRP A 115 -8.79 -11.31 8.75
CA TRP A 115 -7.66 -12.21 8.92
C TRP A 115 -7.48 -12.63 10.37
N GLN A 116 -7.56 -11.72 11.34
CA GLN A 116 -7.43 -12.08 12.76
C GLN A 116 -8.52 -13.07 13.20
N VAL A 117 -9.76 -12.89 12.72
CA VAL A 117 -10.87 -13.82 12.99
C VAL A 117 -10.60 -15.20 12.37
N PHE A 118 -10.17 -15.24 11.11
CA PHE A 118 -9.83 -16.49 10.44
C PHE A 118 -8.63 -17.19 11.11
N LYS A 119 -7.57 -16.45 11.46
CA LYS A 119 -6.38 -16.94 12.15
C LYS A 119 -6.74 -17.59 13.49
N ALA A 120 -7.62 -16.96 14.27
CA ALA A 120 -8.13 -17.52 15.52
C ALA A 120 -9.00 -18.77 15.29
N ALA A 121 -9.80 -18.80 14.22
CA ALA A 121 -10.62 -19.97 13.89
C ALA A 121 -9.78 -21.19 13.49
N VAL A 122 -8.65 -20.97 12.80
CA VAL A 122 -7.75 -22.06 12.40
C VAL A 122 -6.77 -22.49 13.50
N ASP A 123 -6.73 -21.82 14.65
CA ASP A 123 -5.85 -22.10 15.80
C ASP A 123 -5.81 -23.61 16.19
N PRO A 124 -4.68 -24.17 16.67
CA PRO A 124 -4.60 -25.58 17.03
C PRO A 124 -5.68 -26.00 18.04
N GLY A 125 -6.11 -25.09 18.91
CA GLY A 125 -7.16 -25.34 19.91
C GLY A 125 -8.58 -25.40 19.33
N SER A 126 -8.81 -24.95 18.11
CA SER A 126 -10.13 -24.91 17.47
C SER A 126 -10.33 -26.11 16.53
N SER A 127 -11.42 -26.86 16.72
CA SER A 127 -11.86 -27.94 15.82
C SER A 127 -13.14 -27.60 15.07
N ASP A 128 -13.65 -26.38 15.20
CA ASP A 128 -14.90 -25.95 14.60
C ASP A 128 -14.72 -25.64 13.10
N VAL A 129 -15.01 -26.64 12.27
CA VAL A 129 -14.95 -26.53 10.81
C VAL A 129 -15.95 -25.52 10.25
N SER A 130 -17.10 -25.34 10.90
CA SER A 130 -18.10 -24.37 10.46
C SER A 130 -17.58 -22.95 10.65
N LEU A 131 -17.01 -22.67 11.83
CA LEU A 131 -16.40 -21.36 12.11
C LEU A 131 -15.23 -21.06 11.18
N MET A 132 -14.35 -22.03 10.91
CA MET A 132 -13.25 -21.88 9.96
C MET A 132 -13.75 -21.58 8.55
N SER A 133 -14.77 -22.30 8.07
CA SER A 133 -15.35 -22.08 6.75
C SER A 133 -16.02 -20.71 6.63
N GLN A 134 -16.73 -20.28 7.67
CA GLN A 134 -17.42 -18.98 7.70
C GLN A 134 -16.42 -17.82 7.74
N SER A 135 -15.38 -17.93 8.57
CA SER A 135 -14.32 -16.92 8.65
C SER A 135 -13.48 -16.87 7.37
N LEU A 136 -13.20 -18.00 6.72
CA LEU A 136 -12.57 -18.03 5.39
C LEU A 136 -13.43 -17.31 4.36
N ALA A 137 -14.73 -17.58 4.29
CA ALA A 137 -15.62 -16.91 3.34
C ALA A 137 -15.65 -15.39 3.56
N THR A 138 -15.58 -14.95 4.82
CA THR A 138 -15.50 -13.53 5.17
C THR A 138 -14.17 -12.92 4.71
N LEU A 139 -13.05 -13.60 4.97
CA LEU A 139 -11.72 -13.16 4.53
C LEU A 139 -11.61 -13.10 3.00
N SER A 140 -12.01 -14.17 2.29
CA SER A 140 -11.99 -14.21 0.83
C SER A 140 -12.83 -13.08 0.23
N ARG A 141 -14.00 -12.78 0.81
CA ARG A 141 -14.82 -11.65 0.38
C ARG A 141 -14.09 -10.31 0.53
N GLN A 142 -13.41 -10.08 1.65
CA GLN A 142 -12.65 -8.84 1.85
C GLN A 142 -11.45 -8.74 0.88
N LEU A 143 -10.79 -9.85 0.60
CA LEU A 143 -9.70 -9.90 -0.39
C LEU A 143 -10.23 -9.62 -1.81
N GLU A 144 -11.37 -10.18 -2.19
CA GLU A 144 -12.02 -9.95 -3.49
C GLU A 144 -12.42 -8.48 -3.68
N ILE A 145 -12.91 -7.81 -2.63
CA ILE A 145 -13.20 -6.37 -2.65
C ILE A 145 -11.90 -5.55 -2.81
N ALA A 146 -10.79 -6.02 -2.24
CA ALA A 146 -9.49 -5.33 -2.33
C ALA A 146 -8.82 -5.45 -3.71
N LEU A 147 -9.02 -6.56 -4.44
CA LEU A 147 -8.40 -6.79 -5.76
C LEU A 147 -8.58 -5.62 -6.75
N PRO A 148 -9.80 -5.09 -7.01
CA PRO A 148 -9.95 -3.97 -7.93
C PRO A 148 -9.27 -2.70 -7.42
N LEU A 149 -9.20 -2.48 -6.10
CA LEU A 149 -8.50 -1.32 -5.52
C LEU A 149 -6.99 -1.37 -5.81
N TYR A 150 -6.40 -2.56 -5.75
CA TYR A 150 -4.98 -2.78 -6.07
C TYR A 150 -4.66 -2.75 -7.57
N ALA A 151 -5.66 -2.89 -8.44
CA ALA A 151 -5.50 -2.76 -9.88
C ALA A 151 -5.48 -1.30 -10.37
N MET A 152 -5.98 -0.37 -9.56
CA MET A 152 -5.97 1.05 -9.89
C MET A 152 -4.56 1.64 -9.68
N PRO A 153 -3.98 2.30 -10.70
CA PRO A 153 -2.70 3.00 -10.55
C PRO A 153 -2.75 4.02 -9.42
N ASP A 154 -1.66 4.15 -8.69
CA ASP A 154 -1.53 5.22 -7.71
C ASP A 154 -1.39 6.55 -8.45
N GLU A 155 -2.43 7.39 -8.40
CA GLU A 155 -2.32 8.75 -8.87
C GLU A 155 -1.34 9.49 -7.97
N VAL A 156 -0.16 9.77 -8.51
CA VAL A 156 0.79 10.68 -7.86
C VAL A 156 0.13 12.04 -7.90
N LEU A 157 -0.55 12.40 -6.81
CA LEU A 157 -1.03 13.75 -6.62
C LEU A 157 0.17 14.68 -6.85
N PRO A 158 0.04 15.69 -7.74
CA PRO A 158 1.06 16.71 -7.84
C PRO A 158 1.34 17.18 -6.41
N PRO A 159 2.61 17.16 -5.94
CA PRO A 159 2.91 17.38 -4.53
C PRO A 159 2.17 18.61 -4.09
N ASP A 160 1.32 18.51 -3.05
CA ASP A 160 0.43 19.58 -2.60
C ASP A 160 1.23 20.86 -2.53
N TYR A 161 1.17 21.62 -3.63
CA TYR A 161 2.21 22.57 -3.82
C TYR A 161 1.88 23.64 -2.80
N LEU A 162 2.79 23.96 -1.90
CA LEU A 162 2.71 25.22 -1.17
C LEU A 162 2.73 26.40 -2.14
N TRP A 163 2.96 26.19 -3.45
CA TRP A 163 2.97 27.21 -4.49
C TRP A 163 1.76 28.13 -4.50
N PRO A 164 0.48 27.70 -4.48
CA PRO A 164 -0.63 28.62 -4.42
C PRO A 164 -0.57 29.45 -3.12
N ILE A 165 -0.28 28.83 -1.98
CA ILE A 165 -0.16 29.53 -0.69
C ILE A 165 0.99 30.55 -0.72
N LEU A 166 2.16 30.17 -1.23
CA LEU A 166 3.35 31.03 -1.38
C LEU A 166 3.12 32.15 -2.39
N VAL A 167 2.46 31.86 -3.52
CA VAL A 167 2.15 32.86 -4.55
C VAL A 167 1.10 33.83 -4.04
N TYR A 168 0.01 33.35 -3.45
CA TYR A 168 -1.03 34.23 -2.90
C TYR A 168 -0.53 35.06 -1.72
N SER A 169 0.31 34.50 -0.84
CA SER A 169 0.93 35.27 0.25
C SER A 169 1.94 36.30 -0.26
N ALA A 170 2.76 35.96 -1.25
CA ALA A 170 3.69 36.91 -1.87
C ALA A 170 2.94 38.07 -2.57
N ILE A 171 1.86 37.78 -3.31
CA ILE A 171 1.01 38.79 -3.94
C ILE A 171 0.39 39.70 -2.88
N ALA A 172 -0.13 39.13 -1.78
CA ALA A 172 -0.74 39.90 -0.70
C ALA A 172 0.29 40.84 -0.02
N VAL A 173 1.49 40.35 0.27
CA VAL A 173 2.57 41.16 0.86
C VAL A 173 3.01 42.28 -0.09
N PHE A 174 3.12 41.99 -1.39
CA PHE A 174 3.48 43.00 -2.38
C PHE A 174 2.41 44.09 -2.52
N ALA A 175 1.13 43.72 -2.56
CA ALA A 175 0.02 44.67 -2.59
C ALA A 175 0.00 45.57 -1.34
N LEU A 176 0.30 45.01 -0.17
CA LEU A 176 0.32 45.76 1.08
C LEU A 176 1.53 46.71 1.16
N ALA A 177 2.70 46.29 0.68
CA ALA A 177 3.89 47.13 0.61
C ALA A 177 3.74 48.30 -0.39
N THR A 178 3.12 48.03 -1.55
CA THR A 178 2.85 49.07 -2.56
C THR A 178 1.80 50.08 -2.07
N ALA A 179 0.74 49.62 -1.39
CA ALA A 179 -0.24 50.52 -0.76
C ALA A 179 0.41 51.40 0.33
N CYS A 180 1.25 50.81 1.20
CA CYS A 180 1.92 51.54 2.28
C CYS A 180 2.89 52.60 1.74
N SER A 181 3.70 52.27 0.74
CA SER A 181 4.62 53.22 0.10
C SER A 181 3.88 54.37 -0.61
N ALA A 182 2.75 54.09 -1.27
CA ALA A 182 1.92 55.13 -1.89
C ALA A 182 1.34 56.11 -0.85
N ILE A 183 0.89 55.61 0.30
CA ILE A 183 0.40 56.44 1.41
C ILE A 183 1.54 57.33 1.96
N CYS A 184 2.74 56.77 2.16
CA CYS A 184 3.90 57.54 2.60
C CYS A 184 4.27 58.66 1.61
N LEU A 185 4.27 58.38 0.30
CA LEU A 185 4.55 59.38 -0.74
C LEU A 185 3.49 60.49 -0.76
N LEU A 186 2.20 60.15 -0.65
CA LEU A 186 1.11 61.12 -0.57
C LEU A 186 1.23 62.03 0.66
N CYS A 187 1.60 61.46 1.81
CA CYS A 187 1.86 62.22 3.04
C CYS A 187 3.05 63.18 2.89
N CYS A 188 4.17 62.71 2.31
CA CYS A 188 5.34 63.55 2.03
C CYS A 188 5.01 64.67 1.04
N TYR A 189 4.27 64.37 -0.03
CA TYR A 189 3.85 65.35 -1.02
C TYR A 189 2.94 66.42 -0.41
N ARG A 190 1.94 66.02 0.38
CA ARG A 190 1.03 66.95 1.07
C ARG A 190 1.77 67.85 2.06
N ARG A 191 2.73 67.29 2.81
CA ARG A 191 3.57 68.07 3.73
C ARG A 191 4.40 69.11 2.99
N LYS A 192 4.97 68.75 1.84
CA LYS A 192 5.73 69.68 1.00
C LYS A 192 4.85 70.82 0.49
N GLN A 193 3.65 70.52 -0.02
CA GLN A 193 2.71 71.55 -0.45
C GLN A 193 2.32 72.50 0.68
N LEU A 194 2.03 71.98 1.88
CA LEU A 194 1.70 72.81 3.05
C LEU A 194 2.85 73.75 3.44
N LEU A 195 4.11 73.30 3.35
CA LEU A 195 5.27 74.15 3.61
C LEU A 195 5.43 75.25 2.55
N GLU A 196 5.20 74.94 1.28
CA GLU A 196 5.29 75.91 0.17
C GLU A 196 4.16 76.95 0.21
N THR A 197 2.95 76.58 0.64
CA THR A 197 1.84 77.51 0.80
C THR A 197 1.90 78.31 2.09
N GLY A 198 2.36 77.70 3.19
CA GLY A 198 2.47 78.36 4.49
C GLY A 198 3.58 79.41 4.55
N ALA A 199 4.61 79.30 3.72
CA ALA A 199 5.67 80.29 3.59
C ALA A 199 5.26 81.57 2.82
N LYS A 200 4.02 81.64 2.29
CA LYS A 200 3.49 82.79 1.53
C LYS A 200 2.51 83.66 2.32
N LEU A 201 2.38 83.43 3.63
CA LEU A 201 1.62 84.27 4.57
C LEU A 201 2.60 85.07 5.43
#